data_AF-A0A9E4QJ37-F1
#
_entry.id   AF-A0A9E4QJ37-F1
#
_cell.length_a   1.000
_cell.length_b   1.000
_cell.length_c   1.000
_cell.angle_alpha   90.00
_cell.angle_beta   90.00
_cell.angle_gamma   90.00
#
_symmetry.space_group_name_H-M   'P 1'
#
loop_
_entity.id
_entity.type
_entity.pdbx_description
1 polymer ?
#
loop_
_entity_poly.entity_id
_entity_poly.type
_entity_poly.pdbx_seq_one_letter_code
_entity_poly.pdbx_strand_id
1 'polypeptide(L)'
;LHQSTGNQPLPAQGVLDWCAMASAAGYRKAVRIEEAEDLIEQLPGIWATDGPVLVELVIAREETVPRFPGVPMAGQVVALKESLAAHR
;
A
#
# COMPACT_ATOMS: atom_id res chain seq x y z
N LEU A 1 7.71 -5.10 3.44
CA LEU A 1 9.03 -4.58 3.87
C LEU A 1 8.90 -3.11 4.29
N HIS A 2 9.67 -2.65 5.27
CA HIS A 2 9.76 -1.24 5.65
C HIS A 2 10.63 -0.48 4.64
N GLN A 3 10.03 0.21 3.66
CA GLN A 3 10.78 0.89 2.60
C GLN A 3 11.67 2.02 3.13
N SER A 4 11.21 2.79 4.11
CA SER A 4 11.95 3.94 4.66
C SER A 4 13.21 3.56 5.44
N THR A 5 13.29 2.34 5.98
CA THR A 5 14.41 1.88 6.84
C THR A 5 15.30 0.84 6.17
N GLY A 6 15.28 0.77 4.83
CA GLY A 6 16.15 -0.13 4.08
C GLY A 6 15.56 -1.52 3.85
N ASN A 7 14.25 -1.62 3.63
CA ASN A 7 13.55 -2.83 3.19
C ASN A 7 13.61 -4.01 4.17
N GLN A 8 13.62 -3.73 5.47
CA GLN A 8 13.51 -4.78 6.49
C GLN A 8 12.14 -5.49 6.39
N PRO A 9 12.04 -6.80 6.71
CA PRO A 9 10.76 -7.52 6.74
C PRO A 9 9.71 -6.81 7.59
N LEU A 10 8.46 -6.77 7.09
CA LEU A 10 7.34 -6.30 7.90
C LEU A 10 6.95 -7.44 8.86
N PRO A 11 6.84 -7.18 10.18
CA PRO A 11 6.33 -8.16 11.13
C PRO A 11 4.95 -8.66 10.69
N ALA A 12 4.75 -9.98 10.74
CA ALA A 12 3.48 -10.64 10.45
C ALA A 12 2.84 -10.27 9.09
N GLN A 13 3.67 -9.90 8.09
CA GLN A 13 3.21 -9.57 6.75
C GLN A 13 2.42 -10.74 6.14
N GLY A 14 1.16 -10.48 5.77
CA GLY A 14 0.28 -11.49 5.17
C GLY A 14 -0.26 -12.55 6.13
N VAL A 15 -0.03 -12.41 7.44
CA VAL A 15 -0.49 -13.36 8.46
C VAL A 15 -1.68 -12.81 9.25
N LEU A 16 -1.76 -11.49 9.43
CA LEU A 16 -2.80 -10.85 10.22
C LEU A 16 -3.96 -10.37 9.34
N ASP A 17 -5.18 -10.63 9.81
CA ASP A 17 -6.41 -9.99 9.32
C ASP A 17 -6.72 -8.78 10.20
N TRP A 18 -6.32 -7.60 9.72
CA TRP A 18 -6.47 -6.35 10.46
C TRP A 18 -7.93 -5.94 10.67
N CYS A 19 -8.79 -6.23 9.69
CA CYS A 19 -10.21 -5.93 9.80
C CYS A 19 -10.87 -6.78 10.88
N ALA A 20 -10.61 -8.09 10.90
CA ALA A 20 -11.11 -8.98 11.94
C ALA A 20 -10.62 -8.55 13.33
N MET A 21 -9.35 -8.19 13.46
CA MET A 21 -8.78 -7.69 14.71
C MET A 21 -9.46 -6.39 15.19
N ALA A 22 -9.68 -5.43 14.28
CA ALA A 22 -10.34 -4.17 14.61
C ALA A 22 -11.79 -4.40 15.07
N SER A 23 -12.53 -5.24 14.36
CA SER A 23 -13.89 -5.61 14.76
C SER A 23 -13.92 -6.27 16.14
N ALA A 24 -13.01 -7.22 16.41
CA ALA A 24 -12.89 -7.87 17.72
C ALA A 24 -12.49 -6.90 18.84
N ALA A 25 -11.72 -5.86 18.52
CA ALA A 25 -11.33 -4.80 19.46
C ALA A 25 -12.43 -3.75 19.71
N GLY A 26 -13.58 -3.87 19.05
CA GLY A 26 -14.72 -2.96 19.23
C GLY A 26 -14.70 -1.72 18.34
N TYR A 27 -13.93 -1.73 17.24
CA TYR A 27 -14.06 -0.68 16.23
C TYR A 27 -15.47 -0.72 15.63
N ARG A 28 -16.05 0.46 15.36
CA ARG A 28 -17.41 0.51 14.80
C ARG A 28 -17.45 -0.05 13.39
N LYS A 29 -16.41 0.20 12.61
CA LYS A 29 -16.31 -0.24 11.23
C LYS A 29 -14.86 -0.60 10.91
N ALA A 30 -14.68 -1.65 10.13
CA ALA A 30 -13.41 -2.03 9.54
C ALA A 30 -13.65 -2.31 8.06
N VAL A 31 -12.85 -1.71 7.18
CA VAL A 31 -12.94 -1.93 5.73
C VAL A 31 -11.56 -2.15 5.15
N ARG A 32 -11.49 -3.03 4.16
CA ARG A 32 -10.30 -3.27 3.35
C ARG A 32 -10.57 -2.73 1.95
N ILE A 33 -9.62 -1.98 1.41
CA ILE A 33 -9.74 -1.32 0.12
C ILE A 33 -8.47 -1.60 -0.69
N GLU A 34 -8.67 -2.13 -1.89
CA GLU A 34 -7.58 -2.54 -2.78
C GLU A 34 -7.43 -1.61 -3.99
N GLU A 35 -8.53 -1.02 -4.44
CA GLU A 35 -8.57 -0.11 -5.59
C GLU A 35 -8.79 1.34 -5.15
N ALA A 36 -8.23 2.27 -5.92
CA ALA A 36 -8.30 3.71 -5.61
C ALA A 36 -9.72 4.27 -5.78
N GLU A 37 -10.45 3.76 -6.78
CA GLU A 37 -11.84 4.12 -7.08
C GLU A 37 -12.76 3.76 -5.92
N ASP A 38 -12.61 2.55 -5.37
CA ASP A 38 -13.35 2.08 -4.20
C ASP A 38 -13.10 2.98 -2.98
N LEU A 39 -11.88 3.48 -2.81
CA LEU A 39 -11.56 4.41 -1.74
C LEU A 39 -12.35 5.71 -1.88
N ILE A 40 -12.38 6.28 -3.08
CA ILE A 40 -13.09 7.53 -3.37
C ILE A 40 -14.59 7.36 -3.14
N GLU A 41 -15.18 6.26 -3.61
CA GLU A 41 -16.60 5.98 -3.46
C GLU A 41 -17.00 5.77 -2.00
N GLN A 42 -16.18 5.06 -1.21
CA GLN A 42 -16.51 4.72 0.16
C GLN A 42 -16.18 5.83 1.17
N LEU A 43 -15.26 6.75 0.82
CA LEU A 43 -14.77 7.80 1.71
C LEU A 43 -15.88 8.63 2.38
N PRO A 44 -16.89 9.14 1.66
CA PRO A 44 -17.98 9.89 2.26
C PRO A 44 -18.71 9.10 3.36
N GLY A 45 -18.95 7.81 3.12
CA GLY A 45 -19.60 6.93 4.10
C GLY A 45 -18.69 6.57 5.29
N ILE A 46 -17.38 6.48 5.08
CA ILE A 46 -16.40 6.32 6.17
C ILE A 46 -16.41 7.56 7.06
N TRP A 47 -16.39 8.76 6.49
CA TRP A 47 -16.42 10.02 7.26
C TRP A 47 -17.71 10.27 8.02
N ALA A 48 -18.85 9.80 7.49
CA ALA A 48 -20.14 9.90 8.18
C ALA A 48 -20.32 8.86 9.30
N THR A 49 -19.40 7.90 9.46
CA THR A 49 -19.52 6.86 10.48
C THR A 49 -19.06 7.38 11.84
N ASP A 50 -19.95 7.35 12.83
CA ASP A 50 -19.60 7.80 14.18
C ASP A 50 -18.63 6.85 14.91
N GLY A 51 -17.53 7.36 15.46
CA GLY A 51 -16.59 6.56 16.25
C GLY A 51 -15.47 5.91 15.42
N PRO A 52 -14.69 4.99 16.01
CA PRO A 52 -13.44 4.53 15.40
C PRO A 52 -13.71 3.62 14.20
N VAL A 53 -13.08 3.98 13.07
CA VAL A 53 -13.07 3.20 11.84
C VAL A 53 -11.65 2.80 11.49
N LEU A 54 -11.42 1.52 11.19
CA LEU A 54 -10.17 1.05 10.61
C LEU A 54 -10.34 0.94 9.09
N VAL A 55 -9.38 1.50 8.35
CA VAL A 55 -9.29 1.35 6.90
C VAL A 55 -7.96 0.68 6.59
N GLU A 56 -8.01 -0.55 6.09
CA GLU A 56 -6.85 -1.25 5.57
C GLU A 56 -6.70 -0.93 4.08
N LEU A 57 -5.60 -0.28 3.71
CA LEU A 57 -5.29 0.04 2.32
C LEU A 57 -4.25 -0.96 1.79
N VAL A 58 -4.59 -1.64 0.71
CA VAL A 58 -3.65 -2.50 0.00
C VAL A 58 -2.89 -1.65 -1.01
N ILE A 59 -1.62 -1.40 -0.71
CA ILE A 59 -0.79 -0.53 -1.53
C ILE A 59 0.32 -1.36 -2.17
N ALA A 60 0.38 -1.31 -3.51
CA ALA A 60 1.47 -1.90 -4.26
C ALA A 60 2.79 -1.22 -3.92
N ARG A 61 3.88 -1.98 -3.99
CA ARG A 61 5.21 -1.45 -3.73
C ARG A 61 5.60 -0.47 -4.84
N GLU A 62 6.21 0.66 -4.48
CA GLU A 62 6.82 1.57 -5.45
C GLU A 62 7.84 0.84 -6.33
N GLU A 63 7.70 1.00 -7.65
CA GLU A 63 8.75 0.66 -8.62
C GLU A 63 9.91 1.64 -8.44
N THR A 64 11.03 1.12 -7.97
CA THR A 64 12.23 1.93 -7.73
C THR A 64 13.27 1.62 -8.78
N VAL A 65 14.09 2.62 -9.11
CA VAL A 65 15.21 2.45 -10.02
C VAL A 65 16.10 1.31 -9.48
N PRO A 66 16.27 0.20 -10.22
CA PRO A 66 17.12 -0.89 -9.76
C PRO A 66 18.56 -0.40 -9.69
N ARG A 67 19.12 -0.40 -8.47
CA ARG A 67 20.50 0.03 -8.22
C ARG A 67 21.48 -1.06 -8.67
N PHE A 68 21.77 -1.09 -9.97
CA PHE A 68 22.77 -2.00 -10.51
C PHE A 68 24.18 -1.42 -10.34
N PRO A 69 25.11 -2.13 -9.67
CA PRO A 69 26.51 -1.73 -9.61
C PRO A 69 27.08 -1.57 -11.02
N GLY A 70 27.74 -0.45 -11.32
CA GLY A 70 28.42 -0.22 -12.60
C GLY A 70 27.54 0.29 -13.75
N VAL A 71 26.22 0.43 -13.57
CA VAL A 71 25.34 1.05 -14.57
C VAL A 71 25.17 2.54 -14.26
N PRO A 72 25.40 3.46 -15.20
CA PRO A 72 25.14 4.89 -14.99
C PRO A 72 23.66 5.13 -14.64
N MET A 73 23.41 6.03 -13.69
CA MET A 73 22.07 6.35 -13.20
C MET A 73 21.10 6.75 -14.33
N ALA A 74 21.59 7.44 -15.37
CA ALA A 74 20.80 7.78 -16.55
C ALA A 74 20.21 6.55 -17.26
N GLY A 75 21.00 5.48 -17.42
CA GLY A 75 20.53 4.23 -18.02
C GLY A 75 19.50 3.52 -17.15
N GLN A 76 19.68 3.55 -15.83
CA GLN A 76 18.73 2.96 -14.89
C GLN A 76 17.37 3.71 -14.89
N VAL A 77 17.39 5.03 -15.05
CA VAL A 77 16.16 5.85 -15.15
C VAL A 77 15.41 5.59 -16.46
N VAL A 78 16.11 5.39 -17.58
CA VAL A 78 15.47 5.01 -18.86
C VAL A 78 14.76 3.67 -18.73
N ALA A 79 15.41 2.66 -18.15
CA ALA A 79 14.81 1.34 -17.95
C ALA A 79 13.54 1.39 -17.06
N LEU A 80 13.56 2.21 -15.98
CA LEU A 80 12.37 2.40 -15.14
C LEU A 80 11.23 3.11 -15.91
N LYS A 81 11.55 4.10 -16.74
CA LYS A 81 10.52 4.76 -17.57
C LYS A 81 9.88 3.78 -18.54
N GLU A 82 10.66 2.90 -19.14
CA GLU A 82 10.17 1.85 -20.04
C GLU A 82 9.29 0.84 -19.29
N SER A 83 9.67 0.41 -18.07
CA SER A 83 8.83 -0.50 -17.27
C SER A 83 7.50 0.13 -16.89
N LEU A 84 7.51 1.37 -16.41
CA LEU A 84 6.29 2.09 -16.02
C LEU A 84 5.35 2.33 -17.21
N ALA A 85 5.89 2.58 -18.41
CA ALA A 85 5.09 2.73 -19.62
C ALA A 85 4.43 1.41 -20.07
N ALA A 86 5.01 0.25 -19.74
CA ALA A 86 4.48 -1.06 -20.10
C ALA A 86 3.39 -1.58 -19.14
N HIS A 87 3.31 -1.03 -17.91
CA HIS A 87 2.32 -1.42 -16.88
C HIS A 87 1.11 -0.47 -16.83
N ARG A 88 0.99 0.45 -17.78
CA ARG A 88 -0.11 1.41 -17.90
C ARG A 88 -1.00 1.06 -19.08
#